data_AF-A0AAV4W061-F1
#
_entry.id   AF-A0AAV4W061-F1
#
_cell.length_a   1.000
_cell.length_b   1.000
_cell.length_c   1.000
_cell.angle_alpha   90.00
_cell.angle_beta   90.00
_cell.angle_gamma   90.00
#
_symmetry.space_group_name_H-M   'P 1'
#
loop_
_entity.id
_entity.type
_entity.pdbx_description
1 polymer ?
#
loop_
_entity_poly.entity_id
_entity_poly.type
_entity_poly.pdbx_seq_one_letter_code
_entity_poly.pdbx_strand_id
1 'polypeptide(L)'
;MLEFHFEPNDYFTNTVLTKHYDLRCKPVETDIFGFEGPEIVKSKGCTIDWKKNKNVTVKTIKKKQKHKARGAVRTVTKTVTNDSFFNFFSPPAVPENEDELDEETQTILNNDFEVGNLIKDRIIPHAVLFFTGENLVDDDFDEEDEDDEDEYDEDEDEEDEDDDVNDHQCLNRKKSRGQSGGNSQQQPPPECKQQ
;
A
#
# COMPACT_ATOMS: atom_id res chain seq x y z
N MET A 1 5.71 22.98 -6.94
CA MET A 1 4.29 22.55 -6.84
C MET A 1 4.05 21.49 -7.88
N LEU A 2 3.34 20.42 -7.54
CA LEU A 2 2.91 19.35 -8.44
C LEU A 2 1.38 19.37 -8.54
N GLU A 3 0.87 19.16 -9.75
CA GLU A 3 -0.56 19.10 -10.03
C GLU A 3 -0.88 17.77 -10.73
N PHE A 4 -1.84 17.04 -10.19
CA PHE A 4 -2.30 15.76 -10.72
C PHE A 4 -3.71 15.94 -11.24
N HIS A 5 -3.85 15.94 -12.56
CA HIS A 5 -5.13 16.12 -13.22
C HIS A 5 -5.82 14.77 -13.40
N PHE A 6 -7.08 14.69 -12.98
CA PHE A 6 -7.90 13.50 -13.09
C PHE A 6 -9.15 13.79 -13.92
N GLU A 7 -9.46 12.87 -14.83
CA GLU A 7 -10.78 12.83 -15.45
C GLU A 7 -11.87 12.50 -14.42
N PRO A 8 -13.14 12.81 -14.72
CA PRO A 8 -14.26 12.37 -13.91
C PRO A 8 -14.19 10.85 -13.64
N ASN A 9 -14.08 10.48 -12.36
CA ASN A 9 -13.87 9.10 -11.93
C ASN A 9 -14.80 8.71 -10.78
N ASP A 10 -14.83 7.43 -10.40
CA ASP A 10 -15.74 6.90 -9.38
C ASP A 10 -15.25 7.03 -7.93
N TYR A 11 -14.06 7.61 -7.71
CA TYR A 11 -13.40 7.63 -6.41
C TYR A 11 -13.57 8.95 -5.67
N PHE A 12 -13.36 10.08 -6.35
CA PHE A 12 -13.44 11.42 -5.77
C PHE A 12 -13.96 12.43 -6.78
N THR A 13 -14.31 13.64 -6.34
CA THR A 13 -14.86 14.69 -7.20
C THR A 13 -13.83 15.73 -7.66
N ASN A 14 -12.65 15.77 -7.05
CA ASN A 14 -11.58 16.69 -7.44
C ASN A 14 -11.10 16.39 -8.87
N THR A 15 -10.95 17.43 -9.67
CA THR A 15 -10.34 17.35 -11.00
C THR A 15 -8.83 17.54 -10.97
N VAL A 16 -8.31 18.19 -9.91
CA VAL A 16 -6.89 18.41 -9.69
C VAL A 16 -6.58 18.15 -8.22
N LEU A 17 -5.58 17.31 -7.96
CA LEU A 17 -4.96 17.18 -6.65
C LEU A 17 -3.60 17.87 -6.67
N THR A 18 -3.27 18.62 -5.63
CA THR A 18 -2.07 19.47 -5.60
C THR A 18 -1.15 19.08 -4.46
N LYS A 19 0.15 19.11 -4.72
CA LYS A 19 1.21 18.96 -3.72
C LYS A 19 2.17 20.13 -3.77
N HIS A 20 2.45 20.74 -2.62
CA HIS A 20 3.32 21.89 -2.48
C HIS A 20 4.37 21.65 -1.42
N TYR A 21 5.59 22.12 -1.68
CA TYR A 21 6.74 22.00 -0.79
C TYR A 21 7.32 23.40 -0.58
N ASP A 22 7.45 23.79 0.69
CA ASP A 22 8.20 24.98 1.09
C ASP A 22 9.64 24.52 1.40
N LEU A 23 10.63 25.05 0.68
CA LEU A 23 12.03 24.66 0.84
C LEU A 23 12.88 25.78 1.44
N ARG A 24 13.80 25.42 2.33
CA ARG A 24 14.86 26.29 2.82
C ARG A 24 16.06 26.15 1.90
N CYS A 25 16.29 27.17 1.07
CA CYS A 25 17.37 27.17 0.08
C CYS A 25 18.56 28.06 0.46
N LYS A 26 18.58 28.58 1.70
CA LYS A 26 19.65 29.46 2.18
C LYS A 26 20.13 28.99 3.56
N PRO A 27 21.43 29.12 3.86
CA PRO A 27 21.96 28.87 5.19
C PRO A 27 21.33 29.81 6.22
N VAL A 28 21.17 29.31 7.45
CA VAL A 28 20.76 30.12 8.59
C VAL A 28 22.00 30.80 9.16
N GLU A 29 21.92 32.07 9.53
CA GLU A 29 23.08 32.82 10.05
C GLU A 29 23.69 32.18 11.31
N THR A 30 22.89 31.46 12.09
CA THR A 30 23.31 30.74 13.29
C THR A 30 24.00 29.42 13.00
N ASP A 31 23.80 28.86 11.80
CA ASP A 31 24.44 27.62 11.36
C ASP A 31 24.74 27.69 9.85
N ILE A 32 25.80 28.42 9.53
CA ILE A 32 26.26 28.62 8.15
C ILE A 32 26.90 27.37 7.54
N PHE A 33 27.33 26.41 8.37
CA PHE A 33 28.02 25.19 7.92
C PHE A 33 27.08 24.00 7.78
N GLY A 34 25.91 24.02 8.43
CA GLY A 34 24.88 22.97 8.31
C GLY A 34 24.08 22.99 7.00
N PHE A 35 24.32 23.95 6.09
CA PHE A 35 23.61 24.00 4.81
C PHE A 35 24.21 23.02 3.79
N GLU A 36 23.59 21.86 3.66
CA GLU A 36 23.98 20.80 2.71
C GLU A 36 23.19 20.86 1.38
N GLY A 37 22.23 21.77 1.26
CA GLY A 37 21.40 21.93 0.07
C GLY A 37 19.98 22.39 0.42
N PRO A 38 19.05 22.42 -0.55
CA PRO A 38 17.64 22.71 -0.28
C PRO A 38 17.04 21.68 0.69
N GLU A 39 16.52 22.16 1.81
CA GLU A 39 15.90 21.32 2.84
C GLU A 39 14.39 21.52 2.86
N ILE A 40 13.64 20.44 3.11
CA ILE A 40 12.18 20.50 3.23
C ILE A 40 11.76 21.13 4.57
N VAL A 41 11.04 22.25 4.51
CA VAL A 41 10.49 22.92 5.71
C VAL A 41 9.05 22.50 5.93
N LYS A 42 8.27 22.43 4.85
CA LYS A 42 6.84 22.14 4.94
C LYS A 42 6.32 21.45 3.71
N SER A 43 5.57 20.38 3.94
CA SER A 43 4.80 19.68 2.90
C SER A 43 3.32 20.01 3.06
N LYS A 44 2.66 20.44 1.98
CA LYS A 44 1.24 20.76 1.94
C LYS A 44 0.57 19.98 0.81
N GLY A 45 -0.35 19.09 1.16
CA GLY A 45 -1.23 18.45 0.20
C GLY A 45 -2.56 19.18 0.04
N CYS A 46 -3.58 18.46 -0.42
CA CYS A 46 -4.94 18.96 -0.57
C CYS A 46 -5.96 17.96 -0.04
N THR A 47 -7.14 18.44 0.35
CA THR A 47 -8.26 17.57 0.72
C THR A 47 -8.78 16.83 -0.50
N ILE A 48 -8.90 15.50 -0.39
CA ILE A 48 -9.53 14.66 -1.42
C ILE A 48 -10.99 14.43 -1.03
N ASP A 49 -11.89 14.85 -1.91
CA ASP A 49 -13.34 14.74 -1.76
C ASP A 49 -13.81 13.36 -2.20
N TRP A 50 -13.51 12.35 -1.37
CA TRP A 50 -13.88 10.97 -1.62
C TRP A 50 -15.38 10.77 -1.74
N LYS A 51 -15.80 10.04 -2.77
CA LYS A 51 -17.16 9.52 -2.89
C LYS A 51 -17.43 8.45 -1.83
N LYS A 52 -18.71 8.20 -1.58
CA LYS A 52 -19.17 7.29 -0.51
C LYS A 52 -18.53 5.90 -0.64
N ASN A 53 -17.84 5.46 0.42
CA ASN A 53 -17.13 4.16 0.51
C ASN A 53 -16.01 3.97 -0.53
N LYS A 54 -15.43 5.05 -1.05
CA LYS A 54 -14.36 5.00 -2.05
C LYS A 54 -13.02 5.54 -1.57
N ASN A 55 -12.94 5.94 -0.30
CA ASN A 55 -11.68 6.34 0.29
C ASN A 55 -10.74 5.13 0.44
N VAL A 56 -9.69 5.10 -0.37
CA VAL A 56 -8.67 4.04 -0.39
C VAL A 56 -7.57 4.25 0.66
N THR A 57 -7.51 5.41 1.31
CA THR A 57 -6.57 5.69 2.41
C THR A 57 -7.01 5.08 3.74
N VAL A 58 -8.20 4.48 3.78
CA VAL A 58 -8.76 3.88 4.99
C VAL A 58 -9.36 2.51 4.72
N LYS A 59 -9.21 1.61 5.70
CA LYS A 59 -9.82 0.28 5.73
C LYS A 59 -10.81 0.18 6.87
N THR A 60 -12.03 -0.26 6.56
CA THR A 60 -13.09 -0.44 7.54
C THR A 60 -13.09 -1.87 8.10
N ILE A 61 -12.81 -2.01 9.39
CA ILE A 61 -12.78 -3.29 10.11
C ILE A 61 -14.04 -3.41 10.97
N LYS A 62 -14.85 -4.44 10.72
CA LYS A 62 -16.06 -4.74 11.52
C LYS A 62 -15.72 -5.74 12.62
N LYS A 63 -15.74 -5.29 13.87
CA LYS A 63 -15.51 -6.14 15.05
C LYS A 63 -16.85 -6.45 15.74
N LYS A 64 -17.19 -7.75 15.82
CA LYS A 64 -18.36 -8.20 16.59
C LYS A 64 -18.02 -8.13 18.08
N GLN A 65 -18.79 -7.37 18.85
CA GLN A 65 -18.71 -7.29 20.30
C GLN A 65 -19.92 -8.00 20.90
N LYS A 66 -19.67 -8.96 21.80
CA LYS A 66 -20.73 -9.65 22.56
C LYS A 66 -20.81 -9.07 23.95
N HIS A 67 -21.99 -8.59 24.34
CA HIS A 67 -22.22 -8.09 25.70
C HIS A 67 -22.21 -9.25 26.70
N LYS A 68 -21.26 -9.23 27.66
CA LYS A 68 -21.02 -10.34 28.60
C LYS A 68 -22.26 -10.73 29.41
N ALA A 69 -23.10 -9.78 29.78
CA ALA A 69 -24.28 -10.04 30.64
C ALA A 69 -25.60 -10.29 29.88
N ARG A 70 -25.74 -9.77 28.65
CA ARG A 70 -27.03 -9.80 27.89
C ARG A 70 -26.98 -10.73 26.68
N GLY A 71 -25.81 -11.29 26.34
CA GLY A 71 -25.64 -12.16 25.17
C GLY A 71 -25.76 -11.47 23.81
N ALA A 72 -26.28 -10.23 23.75
CA ALA A 72 -26.47 -9.46 22.54
C ALA A 72 -25.13 -9.17 21.83
N VAL A 73 -25.09 -9.44 20.53
CA VAL A 73 -23.94 -9.16 19.66
C VAL A 73 -24.20 -7.87 18.89
N ARG A 74 -23.29 -6.90 19.02
CA ARG A 74 -23.28 -5.66 18.25
C ARG A 74 -22.06 -5.66 17.33
N THR A 75 -22.20 -5.18 16.10
CA THR A 75 -21.05 -5.01 15.21
C THR A 75 -20.56 -3.57 15.34
N VAL A 76 -19.32 -3.39 15.80
CA VAL A 76 -18.65 -2.10 15.87
C VAL A 76 -17.76 -1.95 14.65
N THR A 77 -17.96 -0.87 13.91
CA THR A 77 -17.17 -0.54 12.73
C THR A 77 -16.03 0.39 13.16
N LYS A 78 -14.78 -0.05 12.99
CA LYS A 78 -13.58 0.77 13.22
C LYS A 78 -12.92 1.07 11.88
N THR A 79 -12.59 2.33 11.64
CA THR A 79 -11.79 2.74 10.49
C THR A 79 -10.33 2.80 10.91
N VAL A 80 -9.44 2.24 10.09
CA VAL A 80 -7.98 2.24 10.29
C VAL A 80 -7.33 2.77 9.01
N THR A 81 -6.24 3.53 9.14
CA THR A 81 -5.45 3.99 7.99
C THR A 81 -4.95 2.79 7.17
N ASN A 82 -4.94 2.95 5.85
CA ASN A 82 -4.46 1.97 4.89
C ASN A 82 -3.39 2.60 4.01
N ASP A 83 -2.35 1.84 3.69
CA ASP A 83 -1.29 2.32 2.83
C ASP A 83 -1.82 2.57 1.43
N SER A 84 -1.62 3.81 0.96
CA SER A 84 -2.13 4.29 -0.31
C SER A 84 -1.25 5.42 -0.80
N PHE A 85 -1.02 5.46 -2.12
CA PHE A 85 -0.39 6.61 -2.77
C PHE A 85 -1.07 7.92 -2.39
N PHE A 86 -2.39 7.93 -2.22
CA PHE A 86 -3.12 9.15 -1.92
C PHE A 86 -2.84 9.73 -0.51
N ASN A 87 -2.13 9.00 0.36
CA ASN A 87 -1.57 9.57 1.60
C ASN A 87 -0.55 10.68 1.31
N PHE A 88 0.05 10.68 0.11
CA PHE A 88 0.94 11.74 -0.39
C PHE A 88 0.29 13.13 -0.38
N PHE A 89 -1.04 13.23 -0.48
CA PHE A 89 -1.77 14.50 -0.40
C PHE A 89 -2.22 14.86 1.03
N SER A 90 -1.84 14.06 2.02
CA SER A 90 -2.12 14.30 3.44
C SER A 90 -0.84 14.14 4.27
N PRO A 91 0.19 14.98 4.02
CA PRO A 91 1.43 14.92 4.78
C PRO A 91 1.19 15.21 6.26
N PRO A 92 2.11 14.79 7.16
CA PRO A 92 2.01 15.07 8.58
C PRO A 92 2.01 16.58 8.85
N ALA A 93 1.37 16.98 9.95
CA ALA A 93 1.33 18.37 10.36
C ALA A 93 2.70 18.79 10.93
N VAL A 94 3.25 19.88 10.41
CA VAL A 94 4.49 20.50 10.88
C VAL A 94 4.15 21.53 11.96
N PRO A 95 4.70 21.44 13.19
CA PRO A 95 4.54 22.47 14.22
C PRO A 95 5.11 23.82 13.75
N GLU A 96 4.66 24.93 14.36
CA GLU A 96 5.22 26.26 14.04
C GLU A 96 6.68 26.41 14.49
N ASN A 97 7.03 25.70 15.57
CA ASN A 97 8.38 25.65 16.10
C ASN A 97 9.10 24.39 15.57
N GLU A 98 10.13 24.58 14.75
CA GLU A 98 10.92 23.50 14.14
C GLU A 98 11.60 22.61 15.20
N ASP A 99 11.97 23.19 16.35
CA ASP A 99 12.60 22.44 17.47
C ASP A 99 11.65 21.45 18.16
N GLU A 100 10.34 21.56 17.91
CA GLU A 100 9.31 20.63 18.45
C GLU A 100 9.01 19.47 17.50
N LEU A 101 9.65 19.44 16.34
CA LEU A 101 9.43 18.43 15.32
C LEU A 101 10.23 17.16 15.67
N ASP A 102 9.53 16.05 15.86
CA ASP A 102 10.17 14.79 16.22
C ASP A 102 10.87 14.12 15.03
N GLU A 103 11.87 13.29 15.31
CA GLU A 103 12.70 12.61 14.29
C GLU A 103 11.88 11.72 13.33
N GLU A 104 10.78 11.11 13.80
CA GLU A 104 9.91 10.27 12.97
C GLU A 104 9.16 11.13 11.94
N THR A 105 8.58 12.25 12.38
CA THR A 105 7.92 13.21 11.49
C THR A 105 8.91 13.79 10.48
N GLN A 106 10.14 14.13 10.89
CA GLN A 106 11.17 14.63 9.98
C GLN A 106 11.53 13.59 8.91
N THR A 107 11.67 12.32 9.31
CA THR A 107 11.94 11.21 8.39
C THR A 107 10.81 11.04 7.37
N ILE A 108 9.55 11.14 7.81
CA ILE A 108 8.38 11.06 6.93
C ILE A 108 8.37 12.21 5.92
N LEU A 109 8.69 13.45 6.36
CA LEU A 109 8.74 14.61 5.47
C LEU A 109 9.86 14.51 4.43
N ASN A 110 11.04 14.00 4.82
CA ASN A 110 12.15 13.77 3.90
C ASN A 110 11.76 12.74 2.83
N ASN A 111 11.23 11.58 3.23
CA ASN A 111 10.75 10.55 2.30
C ASN A 111 9.64 11.10 1.37
N ASP A 112 8.72 11.90 1.91
CA ASP A 112 7.66 12.55 1.14
C ASP A 112 8.22 13.55 0.12
N PHE A 113 9.29 14.29 0.48
CA PHE A 113 9.98 15.20 -0.42
C PHE A 113 10.75 14.45 -1.50
N GLU A 114 11.44 13.36 -1.17
CA GLU A 114 12.16 12.51 -2.15
C GLU A 114 11.22 12.00 -3.25
N VAL A 115 10.03 11.50 -2.87
CA VAL A 115 9.01 11.09 -3.84
C VAL A 115 8.56 12.27 -4.70
N GLY A 116 8.33 13.43 -4.09
CA GLY A 116 7.97 14.65 -4.83
C GLY A 116 9.05 15.09 -5.81
N ASN A 117 10.32 15.00 -5.41
CA ASN A 117 11.46 15.35 -6.23
C ASN A 117 11.66 14.35 -7.38
N LEU A 118 11.49 13.06 -7.12
CA LEU A 118 11.50 12.01 -8.15
C LEU A 118 10.43 12.29 -9.22
N ILE A 119 9.20 12.60 -8.80
CA ILE A 119 8.12 12.92 -9.74
C ILE A 119 8.50 14.15 -10.58
N LYS A 120 9.01 15.22 -9.93
CA LYS A 120 9.35 16.49 -10.57
C LYS A 120 10.51 16.38 -11.56
N ASP A 121 11.61 15.74 -11.16
CA ASP A 121 12.89 15.80 -11.87
C ASP A 121 13.18 14.55 -12.71
N ARG A 122 12.56 13.41 -12.38
CA ARG A 122 12.72 12.16 -13.16
C ARG A 122 11.47 11.83 -13.97
N ILE A 123 10.32 11.66 -13.32
CA ILE A 123 9.11 11.11 -13.98
C ILE A 123 8.52 12.11 -14.97
N ILE A 124 8.28 13.37 -14.59
CA ILE A 124 7.66 14.35 -15.49
C ILE A 124 8.49 14.59 -16.76
N PRO A 125 9.82 14.84 -16.69
CA PRO A 125 10.61 15.09 -17.90
C PRO A 125 10.76 13.85 -18.80
N HIS A 126 10.72 12.64 -18.23
CA HIS A 126 10.98 11.39 -18.94
C HIS A 126 9.76 10.45 -18.96
N ALA A 127 8.54 10.99 -18.88
CA ALA A 127 7.32 10.20 -18.68
C ALA A 127 7.13 9.11 -19.74
N VAL A 128 7.54 9.36 -20.98
CA VAL A 128 7.48 8.38 -22.07
C VAL A 128 8.40 7.20 -21.80
N LEU A 129 9.65 7.44 -21.35
CA LEU A 129 10.62 6.39 -21.05
C LEU A 129 10.20 5.54 -19.84
N PHE A 130 9.61 6.18 -18.81
CA PHE A 130 9.01 5.45 -17.68
C PHE A 130 7.78 4.64 -18.10
N PHE A 131 7.00 5.14 -19.08
CA PHE A 131 5.83 4.42 -19.61
C PHE A 131 6.22 3.24 -20.50
N THR A 132 7.25 3.39 -21.35
CA THR A 132 7.74 2.31 -22.22
C THR A 132 8.61 1.30 -21.47
N GLY A 133 9.16 1.67 -20.31
CA GLY A 133 10.07 0.84 -19.52
C GLY A 133 11.54 0.97 -19.94
N GLU A 134 11.85 1.78 -20.95
CA GLU A 134 13.21 2.01 -21.44
C GLU A 134 14.08 2.77 -20.43
N ASN A 135 13.50 3.48 -19.46
CA ASN A 135 14.28 4.10 -18.39
C ASN A 135 14.76 3.09 -17.32
N LEU A 136 14.23 1.86 -17.33
CA LEU A 136 14.59 0.84 -16.32
C LEU A 136 15.78 -0.01 -16.75
N VAL A 137 16.18 0.07 -18.02
CA VAL A 137 17.29 -0.74 -18.55
C VAL A 137 18.65 -0.13 -18.25
N ASP A 138 18.81 1.20 -18.26
CA ASP A 138 20.14 1.83 -18.19
C ASP A 138 20.85 1.81 -16.81
N ASP A 139 20.15 1.50 -15.70
CA ASP A 139 20.77 1.40 -14.35
C ASP A 139 21.18 -0.04 -13.96
N ASP A 140 20.82 -1.06 -14.75
CA ASP A 140 21.11 -2.49 -14.49
C ASP A 140 22.21 -3.07 -15.41
N PHE A 141 22.80 -2.29 -16.34
CA PHE A 141 23.90 -2.75 -17.23
C PHE A 141 25.30 -2.47 -16.66
N ASP A 142 25.55 -2.87 -15.41
CA ASP A 142 26.89 -2.90 -14.80
C ASP A 142 27.23 -4.28 -14.19
N GLU A 143 26.65 -5.36 -14.75
CA GLU A 143 27.14 -6.74 -14.60
C GLU A 143 27.73 -7.23 -15.94
N GLU A 144 28.91 -6.71 -16.31
CA GLU A 144 29.87 -7.43 -17.17
C GLU A 144 30.88 -8.15 -16.26
N ASP A 145 30.44 -9.22 -15.62
CA ASP A 145 31.24 -10.30 -15.00
C ASP A 145 30.35 -11.54 -15.20
N GLU A 146 30.70 -12.62 -15.87
CA GLU A 146 31.93 -13.26 -16.31
C GLU A 146 31.48 -14.09 -17.54
N ASP A 147 32.29 -14.22 -18.59
CA ASP A 147 32.36 -15.44 -19.41
C ASP A 147 33.35 -15.23 -20.56
N ASP A 148 34.52 -15.86 -20.46
CA ASP A 148 35.13 -16.62 -21.56
C ASP A 148 36.52 -17.12 -21.15
N GLU A 149 36.60 -18.39 -20.72
CA GLU A 149 37.65 -19.25 -21.26
C GLU A 149 37.14 -20.70 -21.33
N ASP A 150 36.92 -21.12 -22.57
CA ASP A 150 36.47 -22.43 -23.03
C ASP A 150 37.32 -23.60 -22.49
N GLU A 151 36.68 -24.73 -22.18
CA GLU A 151 37.20 -26.02 -22.66
C GLU A 151 36.06 -27.02 -22.87
N TYR A 152 35.80 -27.29 -24.15
CA TYR A 152 34.97 -28.39 -24.63
C TYR A 152 35.73 -29.71 -24.42
N ASP A 153 35.07 -30.70 -23.83
CA ASP A 153 35.38 -32.10 -24.12
C ASP A 153 34.05 -32.86 -24.22
N GLU A 154 33.62 -33.07 -25.47
CA GLU A 154 32.64 -34.08 -25.86
C GLU A 154 33.24 -35.46 -25.60
N ASP A 155 32.43 -36.39 -25.07
CA ASP A 155 32.38 -37.82 -25.43
C ASP A 155 31.46 -38.49 -24.40
N GLU A 156 30.20 -38.70 -24.75
CA GLU A 156 29.64 -39.91 -25.37
C GLU A 156 29.09 -40.92 -24.34
N ASP A 157 27.76 -41.04 -24.40
CA ASP A 157 26.96 -42.27 -24.35
C ASP A 157 27.00 -43.18 -23.10
N GLU A 158 25.84 -43.38 -22.48
CA GLU A 158 24.96 -44.50 -22.86
C GLU A 158 23.68 -44.53 -22.01
N GLU A 159 22.68 -45.11 -22.64
CA GLU A 159 21.26 -45.23 -22.33
C GLU A 159 20.96 -46.03 -21.04
N ASP A 160 19.87 -45.71 -20.33
CA ASP A 160 18.66 -46.54 -20.37
C ASP A 160 17.64 -46.18 -19.26
N GLU A 161 16.39 -46.06 -19.73
CA GLU A 161 15.10 -46.47 -19.17
C GLU A 161 14.99 -46.78 -17.66
N ASP A 162 14.05 -46.12 -16.96
CA ASP A 162 12.74 -46.74 -16.74
C ASP A 162 11.74 -45.86 -15.96
N ASP A 163 10.48 -46.06 -16.35
CA ASP A 163 9.23 -45.66 -15.73
C ASP A 163 9.21 -45.72 -14.17
N ASP A 164 8.49 -44.81 -13.52
CA ASP A 164 7.09 -45.09 -13.17
C ASP A 164 6.48 -43.98 -12.30
N VAL A 165 5.23 -43.69 -12.61
CA VAL A 165 4.38 -42.71 -11.95
C VAL A 165 3.70 -43.42 -10.78
N ASN A 166 3.83 -42.93 -9.54
CA ASN A 166 2.86 -43.35 -8.52
C ASN A 166 2.49 -42.28 -7.48
N ASP A 167 1.34 -41.69 -7.79
CA ASP A 167 0.34 -41.14 -6.89
C ASP A 167 0.15 -41.97 -5.61
N HIS A 168 0.43 -41.37 -4.45
CA HIS A 168 -0.06 -41.86 -3.17
C HIS A 168 -1.12 -40.91 -2.61
N GLN A 169 -2.30 -40.92 -3.23
CA GLN A 169 -3.56 -40.83 -2.50
C GLN A 169 -4.06 -42.22 -2.09
N CYS A 170 -3.92 -42.59 -0.82
CA CYS A 170 -4.90 -43.47 -0.16
C CYS A 170 -4.77 -43.34 1.37
N LEU A 171 -5.69 -42.65 2.04
CA LEU A 171 -6.98 -43.17 2.55
C LEU A 171 -6.88 -43.92 3.89
N ASN A 172 -7.96 -43.71 4.67
CA ASN A 172 -8.38 -44.41 5.89
C ASN A 172 -7.71 -43.96 7.19
N ARG A 173 -8.41 -43.71 8.31
CA ARG A 173 -9.73 -44.13 8.84
C ARG A 173 -9.85 -43.33 10.16
N LYS A 174 -10.98 -42.83 10.68
CA LYS A 174 -12.17 -43.57 11.14
C LYS A 174 -13.14 -42.57 11.82
N LYS A 175 -14.42 -42.69 11.43
CA LYS A 175 -15.65 -42.74 12.27
C LYS A 175 -15.76 -41.83 13.51
N SER A 176 -16.86 -41.06 13.56
CA SER A 176 -17.93 -41.36 14.53
C SER A 176 -19.27 -40.68 14.20
N ARG A 177 -20.36 -41.46 14.36
CA ARG A 177 -21.76 -41.11 14.72
C ARG A 177 -22.53 -40.18 13.76
N GLY A 178 -23.76 -40.43 13.35
CA GLY A 178 -24.84 -41.27 13.86
C GLY A 178 -26.16 -40.54 13.59
N GLN A 179 -27.02 -41.16 12.77
CA GLN A 179 -28.49 -41.02 12.63
C GLN A 179 -29.21 -40.62 13.95
N SER A 180 -30.35 -39.92 14.07
CA SER A 180 -31.56 -39.64 13.26
C SER A 180 -32.29 -38.46 13.95
N GLY A 181 -33.03 -37.57 13.27
CA GLY A 181 -34.48 -37.72 13.02
C GLY A 181 -35.37 -37.03 14.10
N GLY A 182 -36.23 -36.09 13.71
CA GLY A 182 -37.30 -35.57 14.59
C GLY A 182 -37.83 -34.17 14.25
N ASN A 183 -38.90 -34.12 13.47
CA ASN A 183 -39.65 -32.94 13.03
C ASN A 183 -40.77 -32.61 14.04
N SER A 184 -40.91 -31.35 14.46
CA SER A 184 -42.10 -30.85 15.18
C SER A 184 -42.39 -29.41 14.80
N GLN A 185 -43.53 -29.20 14.13
CA GLN A 185 -44.20 -27.92 13.90
C GLN A 185 -44.71 -27.31 15.21
N GLN A 186 -44.75 -25.97 15.32
CA GLN A 186 -45.96 -25.19 15.63
C GLN A 186 -45.71 -23.67 15.82
N GLN A 187 -46.44 -22.89 14.99
CA GLN A 187 -47.12 -21.59 15.20
C GLN A 187 -46.36 -20.24 15.42
N PRO A 188 -46.74 -19.15 14.70
CA PRO A 188 -46.44 -17.73 15.00
C PRO A 188 -47.65 -17.02 15.70
N PRO A 189 -47.72 -15.68 15.90
CA PRO A 189 -46.80 -14.59 16.32
C PRO A 189 -47.34 -13.90 17.63
N PRO A 190 -46.96 -12.66 18.04
CA PRO A 190 -47.70 -11.48 17.56
C PRO A 190 -46.90 -10.16 17.39
N GLU A 191 -47.46 -9.27 16.56
CA GLU A 191 -47.21 -7.82 16.49
C GLU A 191 -47.47 -7.10 17.82
N CYS A 192 -46.78 -5.98 18.08
CA CYS A 192 -47.39 -4.82 18.74
C CYS A 192 -46.60 -3.52 18.55
N LYS A 193 -47.35 -2.42 18.65
CA LYS A 193 -47.20 -1.10 18.01
C LYS A 193 -46.26 -0.09 18.70
N GLN A 194 -45.94 0.92 17.89
CA GLN A 194 -45.57 2.31 18.19
C GLN A 194 -46.07 2.85 19.54
N GLN A 195 -45.19 3.59 20.21
CA GLN A 195 -45.43 4.96 20.66
C GLN A 195 -44.17 5.78 20.42
#